data_AF-A0A098GGH6-F1
#
_entry.id   AF-A0A098GGH6-F1
#
_cell.length_a   1.000
_cell.length_b   1.000
_cell.length_c   1.000
_cell.angle_alpha   90.00
_cell.angle_beta   90.00
_cell.angle_gamma   90.00
#
_symmetry.space_group_name_H-M   'P 1'
#
loop_
_entity.id
_entity.type
_entity.pdbx_description
1 polymer ?
#
loop_
_entity_poly.entity_id
_entity_poly.type
_entity_poly.pdbx_seq_one_letter_code
_entity_poly.pdbx_strand_id
1 'polypeptide(L)'
;MPNYAKNLDKASSTFFFFGFAISQLRFAPFVISAFAKISSLFFYLIAYVLWLAASHLYPDHPRLRREWYGFAQFKNQHRIAAALGTLAVICSIITFVFPIIAVPASWLFVISNVFWLISEYHKKQNPPDEEDYSNERQHIYLIYASLITSMAIITAVATTIIAFYPIATIATILLASLFSICLGTVAFKYWAEYTFFDYQMDSVNASYKLFLSNELGQNSENQPGLQRIELNNYPSPILTPEHSKKHRKPEPTSPTEHTLRLFD
;
A
#
# COMPACT_ATOMS: atom_id res chain seq x y z
N MET A 1 8.47 8.58 -3.57
CA MET A 1 7.08 8.88 -3.99
C MET A 1 6.86 10.39 -4.14
N PRO A 2 6.20 10.89 -5.21
CA PRO A 2 5.94 12.33 -5.39
C PRO A 2 5.01 12.88 -4.29
N ASN A 3 5.28 14.09 -3.81
CA ASN A 3 4.55 14.73 -2.69
C ASN A 3 3.03 14.77 -2.91
N TYR A 4 2.58 14.91 -4.16
CA TYR A 4 1.16 14.88 -4.52
C TYR A 4 0.49 13.53 -4.21
N ALA A 5 1.15 12.41 -4.49
CA ALA A 5 0.60 11.09 -4.21
C ALA A 5 0.47 10.85 -2.71
N LYS A 6 1.48 11.28 -1.93
CA LYS A 6 1.46 11.20 -0.45
C LYS A 6 0.30 12.01 0.14
N ASN A 7 0.07 13.22 -0.36
CA ASN A 7 -1.02 14.08 0.10
C ASN A 7 -2.40 13.49 -0.23
N LEU A 8 -2.56 12.90 -1.42
CA LEU A 8 -3.80 12.24 -1.82
C LEU A 8 -4.09 11.00 -0.96
N ASP A 9 -3.07 10.20 -0.65
CA ASP A 9 -3.22 9.01 0.21
C ASP A 9 -3.53 9.38 1.67
N LYS A 10 -2.90 10.44 2.19
CA LYS A 10 -3.25 10.98 3.52
C LYS A 10 -4.68 11.52 3.56
N ALA A 11 -5.09 12.23 2.52
CA ALA A 11 -6.45 12.73 2.39
C ALA A 11 -7.45 11.56 2.30
N SER A 12 -7.21 10.56 1.43
CA SER A 12 -8.09 9.41 1.30
C SER A 12 -8.24 8.66 2.63
N SER A 13 -7.16 8.40 3.35
CA SER A 13 -7.19 7.78 4.68
C SER A 13 -8.05 8.57 5.67
N THR A 14 -7.97 9.89 5.64
CA THR A 14 -8.80 10.79 6.47
C THR A 14 -10.29 10.69 6.10
N PHE A 15 -10.62 10.70 4.81
CA PHE A 15 -12.00 10.52 4.33
C PHE A 15 -12.55 9.12 4.66
N PHE A 16 -11.72 8.06 4.56
CA PHE A 16 -12.08 6.71 5.01
C PHE A 16 -12.43 6.71 6.50
N PHE A 17 -11.63 7.37 7.32
CA PHE A 17 -11.87 7.48 8.74
C PHE A 17 -13.18 8.22 9.05
N PHE A 18 -13.43 9.38 8.43
CA PHE A 18 -14.70 10.10 8.65
C PHE A 18 -15.90 9.30 8.16
N GLY A 19 -15.80 8.65 7.00
CA GLY A 19 -16.82 7.73 6.50
C GLY A 19 -17.12 6.62 7.52
N PHE A 20 -16.07 6.05 8.11
CA PHE A 20 -16.17 5.05 9.17
C PHE A 20 -16.83 5.60 10.44
N ALA A 21 -16.33 6.70 11.00
CA ALA A 21 -16.87 7.30 12.22
C ALA A 21 -18.35 7.66 12.07
N ILE A 22 -18.71 8.28 10.93
CA ILE A 22 -20.11 8.62 10.63
C ILE A 22 -20.96 7.36 10.46
N SER A 23 -20.43 6.29 9.86
CA SER A 23 -21.17 5.03 9.72
C SER A 23 -21.53 4.38 11.06
N GLN A 24 -20.77 4.65 12.13
CA GLN A 24 -21.12 4.20 13.48
C GLN A 24 -22.32 4.94 14.06
N LEU A 25 -22.63 6.15 13.58
CA LEU A 25 -23.83 6.91 13.98
C LEU A 25 -25.13 6.30 13.45
N ARG A 26 -25.07 5.22 12.64
CA ARG A 26 -26.26 4.47 12.20
C ARG A 26 -27.10 3.91 13.36
N PHE A 27 -26.54 3.83 14.55
CA PHE A 27 -27.22 3.38 15.77
C PHE A 27 -28.02 4.49 16.49
N ALA A 28 -27.92 5.74 16.02
CA ALA A 28 -28.71 6.87 16.50
C ALA A 28 -30.17 6.82 15.98
N PRO A 29 -31.10 7.61 16.54
CA PRO A 29 -32.50 7.68 16.10
C PRO A 29 -32.68 7.80 14.58
N PHE A 30 -33.80 7.27 14.05
CA PHE A 30 -34.03 6.98 12.62
C PHE A 30 -33.57 8.04 11.63
N VAL A 31 -33.86 9.32 11.89
CA VAL A 31 -33.47 10.43 11.00
C VAL A 31 -31.95 10.58 10.93
N ILE A 32 -31.27 10.53 12.08
CA ILE A 32 -29.81 10.63 12.18
C ILE A 32 -29.15 9.44 11.47
N SER A 33 -29.73 8.24 11.60
CA SER A 33 -29.22 7.03 10.94
C SER A 33 -29.24 7.12 9.41
N ALA A 34 -30.33 7.65 8.83
CA ALA A 34 -30.44 7.82 7.37
C ALA A 34 -29.43 8.84 6.82
N PHE A 35 -29.30 10.00 7.48
CA PHE A 35 -28.30 11.01 7.11
C PHE A 35 -26.87 10.50 7.30
N ALA A 36 -26.61 9.75 8.38
CA ALA A 36 -25.32 9.12 8.64
C ALA A 36 -24.95 8.13 7.53
N LYS A 37 -25.90 7.29 7.07
CA LYS A 37 -25.66 6.33 6.00
C LYS A 37 -25.29 7.04 4.69
N ILE A 38 -26.06 8.03 4.25
CA ILE A 38 -25.79 8.79 3.02
C ILE A 38 -24.45 9.53 3.13
N SER A 39 -24.22 10.21 4.26
CA SER A 39 -22.97 10.94 4.50
C SER A 39 -21.78 9.98 4.46
N SER A 40 -21.84 8.84 5.16
CA SER A 40 -20.75 7.86 5.16
C SER A 40 -20.43 7.35 3.74
N LEU A 41 -21.44 7.06 2.92
CA LEU A 41 -21.24 6.64 1.53
C LEU A 41 -20.58 7.75 0.69
N PHE A 42 -20.94 9.01 0.91
CA PHE A 42 -20.30 10.14 0.24
C PHE A 42 -18.82 10.28 0.63
N PHE A 43 -18.51 10.19 1.92
CA PHE A 43 -17.12 10.19 2.41
C PHE A 43 -16.32 9.02 1.83
N TYR A 44 -16.89 7.81 1.81
CA TYR A 44 -16.24 6.65 1.19
C TYR A 44 -16.03 6.82 -0.31
N LEU A 45 -16.98 7.40 -1.04
CA LEU A 45 -16.82 7.66 -2.47
C LEU A 45 -15.62 8.58 -2.72
N ILE A 46 -15.53 9.69 -1.97
CA ILE A 46 -14.39 10.61 -2.06
C ILE A 46 -13.09 9.87 -1.71
N ALA A 47 -13.09 9.10 -0.62
CA ALA A 47 -11.92 8.36 -0.18
C ALA A 47 -11.40 7.41 -1.26
N TYR A 48 -12.29 6.59 -1.85
CA TYR A 48 -11.92 5.65 -2.90
C TYR A 48 -11.47 6.34 -4.19
N VAL A 49 -12.08 7.44 -4.59
CA VAL A 49 -11.66 8.22 -5.78
C VAL A 49 -10.28 8.84 -5.56
N LEU A 50 -10.04 9.46 -4.39
CA LEU A 50 -8.73 10.00 -4.04
C LEU A 50 -7.67 8.91 -3.97
N TRP A 51 -8.01 7.75 -3.40
CA TRP A 51 -7.09 6.62 -3.32
C TRP A 51 -6.79 6.01 -4.69
N LEU A 52 -7.79 5.93 -5.57
CA LEU A 52 -7.59 5.51 -6.95
C LEU A 52 -6.65 6.47 -7.68
N ALA A 53 -6.85 7.79 -7.54
CA ALA A 53 -5.96 8.80 -8.09
C ALA A 53 -4.54 8.69 -7.51
N ALA A 54 -4.40 8.51 -6.19
CA ALA A 54 -3.11 8.32 -5.53
C ALA A 54 -2.38 7.09 -6.08
N SER A 55 -3.06 5.94 -6.15
CA SER A 55 -2.51 4.69 -6.67
C SER A 55 -2.08 4.76 -8.13
N HIS A 56 -2.64 5.69 -8.92
CA HIS A 56 -2.14 5.96 -10.27
C HIS A 56 -0.74 6.57 -10.27
N LEU A 57 -0.44 7.41 -9.29
CA LEU A 57 0.80 8.17 -9.14
C LEU A 57 1.89 7.44 -8.34
N TYR A 58 1.60 6.25 -7.81
CA TYR A 58 2.60 5.48 -7.06
C TYR A 58 3.77 5.10 -7.97
N PRO A 59 5.02 5.08 -7.46
CA PRO A 59 6.16 4.61 -8.23
C PRO A 59 5.98 3.11 -8.54
N ASP A 60 6.48 2.68 -9.70
CA ASP A 60 6.50 1.26 -10.02
C ASP A 60 7.49 0.55 -9.11
N HIS A 61 7.09 -0.62 -8.60
CA HIS A 61 7.92 -1.46 -7.75
C HIS A 61 8.05 -2.86 -8.34
N PRO A 62 9.19 -3.53 -8.15
CA PRO A 62 9.41 -4.85 -8.72
C PRO A 62 8.38 -5.84 -8.17
N ARG A 63 7.80 -6.63 -9.08
CA ARG A 63 6.88 -7.71 -8.74
C ARG A 63 7.67 -8.96 -8.32
N LEU A 64 7.33 -9.54 -7.17
CA LEU A 64 7.91 -10.81 -6.72
C LEU A 64 7.14 -12.03 -7.28
N ARG A 65 7.40 -12.40 -8.54
CA ARG A 65 6.62 -13.45 -9.26
C ARG A 65 6.58 -14.82 -8.59
N ARG A 66 7.54 -15.14 -7.73
CA ARG A 66 7.65 -16.44 -7.04
C ARG A 66 6.79 -16.51 -5.77
N GLU A 67 6.26 -15.38 -5.33
CA GLU A 67 5.48 -15.25 -4.11
C GLU A 67 3.98 -15.21 -4.44
N TRP A 68 3.16 -15.84 -3.61
CA TRP A 68 1.70 -15.89 -3.81
C TRP A 68 1.07 -14.50 -3.81
N TYR A 69 1.62 -13.57 -3.02
CA TYR A 69 1.20 -12.18 -2.93
C TYR A 69 1.79 -11.30 -4.04
N GLY A 70 2.77 -11.80 -4.79
CA GLY A 70 3.45 -11.09 -5.87
C GLY A 70 2.87 -11.38 -7.25
N PHE A 71 1.57 -11.68 -7.36
CA PHE A 71 0.89 -11.84 -8.66
C PHE A 71 0.78 -10.53 -9.44
N ALA A 72 0.84 -9.39 -8.75
CA ALA A 72 0.89 -8.04 -9.32
C ALA A 72 1.79 -7.15 -8.47
N GLN A 73 2.18 -5.99 -8.99
CA GLN A 73 2.84 -4.95 -8.18
C GLN A 73 1.84 -4.45 -7.13
N PHE A 74 2.29 -4.11 -5.91
CA PHE A 74 1.39 -3.60 -4.87
C PHE A 74 0.61 -2.36 -5.33
N LYS A 75 1.22 -1.50 -6.16
CA LYS A 75 0.54 -0.40 -6.87
C LYS A 75 -0.71 -0.84 -7.63
N ASN A 76 -0.61 -1.92 -8.42
CA ASN A 76 -1.74 -2.45 -9.18
C ASN A 76 -2.76 -3.13 -8.26
N GLN A 77 -2.32 -3.75 -7.16
CA GLN A 77 -3.22 -4.31 -6.15
C GLN A 77 -4.03 -3.21 -5.46
N HIS A 78 -3.42 -2.07 -5.10
CA HIS A 78 -4.12 -0.89 -4.60
C HIS A 78 -5.11 -0.32 -5.62
N ARG A 79 -4.72 -0.22 -6.91
CA ARG A 79 -5.64 0.24 -7.97
C ARG A 79 -6.87 -0.65 -8.08
N ILE A 80 -6.67 -1.98 -8.09
CA ILE A 80 -7.78 -2.95 -8.13
C ILE A 80 -8.66 -2.82 -6.89
N ALA A 81 -8.05 -2.74 -5.70
CA ALA A 81 -8.77 -2.55 -4.44
C ALA A 81 -9.62 -1.27 -4.47
N ALA A 82 -9.04 -0.14 -4.89
CA ALA A 82 -9.72 1.14 -4.96
C ALA A 82 -10.86 1.15 -6.00
N ALA A 83 -10.66 0.54 -7.17
CA ALA A 83 -11.68 0.42 -8.20
C ALA A 83 -12.86 -0.45 -7.73
N LEU A 84 -12.58 -1.62 -7.12
CA LEU A 84 -13.61 -2.49 -6.56
C LEU A 84 -14.38 -1.80 -5.42
N GLY A 85 -13.70 -1.05 -4.57
CA GLY A 85 -14.34 -0.29 -3.50
C GLY A 85 -15.22 0.83 -4.02
N THR A 86 -14.77 1.55 -5.05
CA THR A 86 -15.61 2.54 -5.75
C THR A 86 -16.88 1.90 -6.32
N LEU A 87 -16.74 0.75 -7.00
CA LEU A 87 -17.87 0.01 -7.53
C LEU A 87 -18.81 -0.46 -6.41
N ALA A 88 -18.27 -0.93 -5.28
CA ALA A 88 -19.05 -1.34 -4.12
C ALA A 88 -19.87 -0.18 -3.52
N VAL A 89 -19.29 1.03 -3.45
CA VAL A 89 -20.00 2.25 -3.02
C VAL A 89 -21.13 2.60 -3.99
N ILE A 90 -20.87 2.55 -5.30
CA ILE A 90 -21.90 2.80 -6.32
C ILE A 90 -23.03 1.79 -6.18
N CYS A 91 -22.73 0.49 -6.10
CA CYS A 91 -23.73 -0.55 -5.86
C CYS A 91 -24.50 -0.30 -4.56
N SER A 92 -23.82 0.15 -3.50
CA SER A 92 -24.45 0.51 -2.22
C SER A 92 -25.43 1.66 -2.33
N ILE A 93 -25.18 2.66 -3.19
CA ILE A 93 -26.14 3.73 -3.49
C ILE A 93 -27.37 3.16 -4.23
N ILE A 94 -27.18 2.24 -5.18
CA ILE A 94 -28.29 1.62 -5.92
C ILE A 94 -29.22 0.82 -4.98
N THR A 95 -28.74 0.37 -3.82
CA THR A 95 -29.57 -0.36 -2.83
C THR A 95 -30.77 0.43 -2.31
N PHE A 96 -30.75 1.76 -2.39
CA PHE A 96 -31.92 2.58 -2.04
C PHE A 96 -33.13 2.29 -2.94
N VAL A 97 -32.88 1.85 -4.18
CA VAL A 97 -33.93 1.48 -5.15
C VAL A 97 -34.08 -0.04 -5.23
N PHE A 98 -32.97 -0.79 -5.19
CA PHE A 98 -32.96 -2.25 -5.32
C PHE A 98 -32.22 -2.89 -4.13
N PRO A 99 -32.90 -3.15 -2.99
CA PRO A 99 -32.26 -3.65 -1.77
C PRO A 99 -31.49 -4.96 -1.94
N ILE A 100 -31.88 -5.81 -2.89
CA ILE A 100 -31.21 -7.09 -3.19
C ILE A 100 -29.73 -6.91 -3.60
N ILE A 101 -29.37 -5.73 -4.13
CA ILE A 101 -27.99 -5.39 -4.52
C ILE A 101 -27.08 -5.24 -3.29
N ALA A 102 -27.63 -5.14 -2.08
CA ALA A 102 -26.84 -5.04 -0.86
C ALA A 102 -25.91 -6.24 -0.67
N VAL A 103 -26.36 -7.45 -1.05
CA VAL A 103 -25.54 -8.66 -0.97
C VAL A 103 -24.30 -8.55 -1.87
N PRO A 104 -24.41 -8.40 -3.21
CA PRO A 104 -23.22 -8.29 -4.05
C PRO A 104 -22.36 -7.05 -3.72
N ALA A 105 -22.96 -5.92 -3.32
CA ALA A 105 -22.21 -4.75 -2.88
C ALA A 105 -21.32 -5.04 -1.66
N SER A 106 -21.85 -5.74 -0.66
CA SER A 106 -21.11 -6.10 0.56
C SER A 106 -19.94 -7.04 0.26
N TRP A 107 -20.11 -7.99 -0.65
CA TRP A 107 -19.03 -8.87 -1.08
C TRP A 107 -17.98 -8.17 -1.95
N LEU A 108 -18.36 -7.18 -2.75
CA LEU A 108 -17.38 -6.33 -3.45
C LEU A 108 -16.49 -5.57 -2.46
N PHE A 109 -17.05 -5.07 -1.35
CA PHE A 109 -16.23 -4.49 -0.27
C PHE A 109 -15.27 -5.51 0.33
N VAL A 110 -15.69 -6.75 0.57
CA VAL A 110 -14.80 -7.81 1.05
C VAL A 110 -13.65 -8.03 0.09
N ILE A 111 -13.93 -8.21 -1.20
CA ILE A 111 -12.91 -8.46 -2.21
C ILE A 111 -11.95 -7.27 -2.29
N SER A 112 -12.46 -6.04 -2.34
CA SER A 112 -11.67 -4.81 -2.30
C SER A 112 -10.70 -4.78 -1.09
N ASN A 113 -11.20 -5.07 0.11
CA ASN A 113 -10.40 -5.08 1.33
C ASN A 113 -9.39 -6.23 1.36
N VAL A 114 -9.70 -7.40 0.78
CA VAL A 114 -8.73 -8.49 0.66
C VAL A 114 -7.58 -8.13 -0.27
N PHE A 115 -7.86 -7.53 -1.45
CA PHE A 115 -6.80 -7.04 -2.34
C PHE A 115 -5.93 -5.99 -1.66
N TRP A 116 -6.56 -5.09 -0.88
CA TRP A 116 -5.84 -4.11 -0.08
C TRP A 116 -4.95 -4.77 0.98
N LEU A 117 -5.48 -5.70 1.78
CA LEU A 117 -4.71 -6.40 2.80
C LEU A 117 -3.51 -7.15 2.21
N ILE A 118 -3.71 -7.82 1.07
CA ILE A 118 -2.62 -8.50 0.34
C ILE A 118 -1.58 -7.49 -0.12
N SER A 119 -1.98 -6.31 -0.60
CA SER A 119 -1.06 -5.27 -1.02
C SER A 119 -0.22 -4.70 0.13
N GLU A 120 -0.82 -4.50 1.31
CA GLU A 120 -0.09 -4.05 2.50
C GLU A 120 0.85 -5.12 3.04
N TYR A 121 0.44 -6.39 2.95
CA TYR A 121 1.30 -7.53 3.28
C TYR A 121 2.49 -7.61 2.32
N HIS A 122 2.24 -7.49 1.02
CA HIS A 122 3.27 -7.45 -0.01
C HIS A 122 4.24 -6.30 0.23
N LYS A 123 3.74 -5.09 0.52
CA LYS A 123 4.56 -3.92 0.85
C LYS A 123 5.44 -4.16 2.08
N LYS A 124 4.94 -4.88 3.09
CA LYS A 124 5.73 -5.23 4.28
C LYS A 124 6.85 -6.24 3.98
N GLN A 125 6.57 -7.25 3.15
CA GLN A 125 7.56 -8.27 2.77
C GLN A 125 8.58 -7.78 1.73
N ASN A 126 8.20 -6.77 0.94
CA ASN A 126 9.01 -6.16 -0.09
C ASN A 126 9.00 -4.63 0.12
N PRO A 127 9.67 -4.13 1.17
CA PRO A 127 9.61 -2.73 1.55
C PRO A 127 10.08 -1.83 0.40
N PRO A 128 9.37 -0.73 0.14
CA PRO A 128 9.79 0.24 -0.86
C PRO A 128 11.05 0.97 -0.40
N ASP A 129 11.90 1.36 -1.35
CA ASP A 129 13.10 2.17 -1.08
C ASP A 129 12.67 3.65 -0.89
N GLU A 130 12.02 3.91 0.25
CA GLU A 130 11.51 5.21 0.64
C GLU A 130 12.12 5.64 1.97
N GLU A 131 12.65 6.87 2.02
CA GLU A 131 13.30 7.43 3.22
C GLU A 131 12.40 7.41 4.46
N ASP A 132 11.07 7.49 4.27
CA ASP A 132 10.08 7.55 5.35
C ASP A 132 9.53 6.18 5.77
N TYR A 133 10.03 5.08 5.20
CA TYR A 133 9.50 3.75 5.50
C TYR A 133 9.94 3.28 6.90
N SER A 134 9.00 2.69 7.63
CA SER A 134 9.24 2.03 8.91
C SER A 134 8.45 0.72 8.94
N ASN A 135 9.14 -0.38 9.21
CA ASN A 135 8.54 -1.72 9.28
C ASN A 135 7.53 -1.79 10.44
N GLU A 136 7.84 -1.14 11.57
CA GLU A 136 6.94 -1.07 12.71
C GLU A 136 5.64 -0.34 12.34
N ARG A 137 5.75 0.82 11.69
CA ARG A 137 4.59 1.57 11.20
C ARG A 137 3.76 0.75 10.21
N GLN A 138 4.41 0.08 9.27
CA GLN A 138 3.75 -0.78 8.29
C GLN A 138 3.09 -2.00 8.95
N HIS A 139 3.68 -2.54 10.02
CA HIS A 139 3.10 -3.61 10.82
C HIS A 139 1.78 -3.17 11.48
N ILE A 140 1.77 -2.00 12.12
CA ILE A 140 0.58 -1.44 12.74
C ILE A 140 -0.51 -1.19 11.70
N TYR A 141 -0.14 -0.66 10.53
CA TYR A 141 -1.08 -0.46 9.43
C TYR A 141 -1.66 -1.77 8.88
N LEU A 142 -0.85 -2.84 8.83
CA LEU A 142 -1.32 -4.17 8.45
C LEU A 142 -2.36 -4.73 9.43
N ILE A 143 -2.17 -4.54 10.75
CA ILE A 143 -3.16 -4.93 11.75
C ILE A 143 -4.47 -4.17 11.52
N TYR A 144 -4.38 -2.85 11.31
CA TYR A 144 -5.55 -2.03 10.97
C TYR A 144 -6.27 -2.56 9.72
N ALA A 145 -5.54 -2.83 8.63
CA ALA A 145 -6.11 -3.36 7.40
C ALA A 145 -6.79 -4.72 7.60
N SER A 146 -6.20 -5.58 8.44
CA SER A 146 -6.78 -6.88 8.80
C SER A 146 -8.11 -6.71 9.55
N LEU A 147 -8.17 -5.81 10.52
CA LEU A 147 -9.40 -5.53 11.28
C LEU A 147 -10.53 -5.01 10.39
N ILE A 148 -10.24 -4.04 9.51
CA ILE A 148 -11.23 -3.52 8.56
C ILE A 148 -11.71 -4.60 7.60
N THR A 149 -10.82 -5.47 7.13
CA THR A 149 -11.18 -6.61 6.29
C THR A 149 -12.10 -7.59 7.03
N SER A 150 -11.82 -7.90 8.29
CA SER A 150 -12.69 -8.74 9.13
C SER A 150 -14.08 -8.11 9.32
N MET A 151 -14.15 -6.80 9.55
CA MET A 151 -15.42 -6.09 9.66
C MET A 151 -16.23 -6.14 8.36
N ALA A 152 -15.58 -6.04 7.19
CA ALA A 152 -16.22 -6.19 5.89
C ALA A 152 -16.80 -7.60 5.71
N ILE A 153 -16.06 -8.64 6.10
CA ILE A 153 -16.53 -10.04 6.04
C ILE A 153 -17.75 -10.24 6.92
N ILE A 154 -17.69 -9.81 8.18
CA ILE A 154 -18.82 -9.89 9.12
C ILE A 154 -20.05 -9.19 8.54
N THR A 155 -19.86 -8.01 7.94
CA THR A 155 -20.94 -7.25 7.30
C THR A 155 -21.54 -7.98 6.10
N ALA A 156 -20.73 -8.59 5.25
CA ALA A 156 -21.20 -9.33 4.08
C ALA A 156 -21.97 -10.60 4.45
N VAL A 157 -21.48 -11.34 5.45
CA VAL A 157 -22.17 -12.50 6.02
C VAL A 157 -23.49 -12.07 6.63
N ALA A 158 -23.49 -11.03 7.47
CA ALA A 158 -24.71 -10.50 8.09
C ALA A 158 -25.73 -10.05 7.04
N THR A 159 -25.30 -9.31 6.02
CA THR A 159 -26.16 -8.84 4.92
C THR A 159 -26.76 -10.02 4.15
N THR A 160 -25.97 -11.07 3.92
CA THR A 160 -26.43 -12.30 3.26
C THR A 160 -27.49 -13.01 4.10
N ILE A 161 -27.25 -13.19 5.41
CA ILE A 161 -28.21 -13.80 6.32
C ILE A 161 -29.52 -13.01 6.35
N ILE A 162 -29.47 -11.68 6.47
CA ILE A 162 -30.65 -10.82 6.49
C ILE A 162 -31.46 -10.94 5.19
N ALA A 163 -30.78 -10.98 4.04
CA ALA A 163 -31.43 -11.06 2.74
C ALA A 163 -32.19 -12.39 2.52
N PHE A 164 -31.62 -13.51 2.97
CA PHE A 164 -32.21 -14.85 2.76
C PHE A 164 -33.04 -15.35 3.95
N TYR A 165 -32.82 -14.83 5.16
CA TYR A 165 -33.51 -15.22 6.38
C TYR A 165 -34.00 -13.98 7.17
N PRO A 166 -35.05 -13.29 6.70
CA PRO A 166 -35.52 -12.05 7.32
C PRO A 166 -35.91 -12.20 8.80
N ILE A 167 -36.35 -13.39 9.22
CA ILE A 167 -36.69 -13.70 10.62
C ILE A 167 -35.47 -13.53 11.54
N ALA A 168 -34.26 -13.77 11.03
CA ALA A 168 -33.01 -13.63 11.78
C ALA A 168 -32.47 -12.18 11.81
N THR A 169 -33.18 -11.20 11.21
CA THR A 169 -32.66 -9.85 11.01
C THR A 169 -32.23 -9.16 12.30
N ILE A 170 -33.09 -9.14 13.31
CA ILE A 170 -32.83 -8.42 14.56
C ILE A 170 -31.59 -9.00 15.25
N ALA A 171 -31.53 -10.32 15.42
CA ALA A 171 -30.40 -11.00 16.04
C ALA A 171 -29.10 -10.77 15.27
N THR A 172 -29.17 -10.85 13.93
CA THR A 172 -28.01 -10.64 13.05
C THR A 172 -27.48 -9.21 13.14
N ILE A 173 -28.37 -8.21 13.14
CA ILE A 173 -27.99 -6.80 13.29
C ILE A 173 -27.33 -6.57 14.64
N LEU A 174 -27.91 -7.07 15.74
CA LEU A 174 -27.34 -6.90 17.08
C LEU A 174 -25.94 -7.50 17.18
N LEU A 175 -25.78 -8.75 16.73
CA LEU A 175 -24.49 -9.45 16.80
C LEU A 175 -23.44 -8.77 15.92
N ALA A 176 -23.78 -8.46 14.66
CA ALA A 176 -22.86 -7.78 13.75
C ALA A 176 -22.47 -6.39 14.26
N SER A 177 -23.39 -5.68 14.92
CA SER A 177 -23.13 -4.37 15.52
C SER A 177 -22.18 -4.45 16.69
N LEU A 178 -22.36 -5.43 17.58
CA LEU A 178 -21.45 -5.67 18.70
C LEU A 178 -20.02 -5.92 18.21
N PHE A 179 -19.85 -6.83 17.24
CA PHE A 179 -18.55 -7.09 16.63
C PHE A 179 -17.98 -5.84 15.94
N SER A 180 -18.82 -5.08 15.23
CA SER A 180 -18.38 -3.87 14.54
C SER A 180 -17.88 -2.79 15.51
N ILE A 181 -18.52 -2.64 16.67
CA ILE A 181 -18.09 -1.69 17.71
C ILE A 181 -16.78 -2.13 18.35
N CYS A 182 -16.66 -3.41 18.72
CA CYS A 182 -15.43 -3.96 19.32
C CYS A 182 -14.24 -3.83 18.36
N LEU A 183 -14.38 -4.35 17.13
CA LEU A 183 -13.33 -4.27 16.12
C LEU A 183 -13.06 -2.83 15.69
N GLY A 184 -14.11 -2.01 15.60
CA GLY A 184 -14.01 -0.60 15.25
C GLY A 184 -13.21 0.22 16.26
N THR A 185 -13.37 -0.05 17.55
CA THR A 185 -12.59 0.59 18.61
C THR A 185 -11.11 0.24 18.51
N VAL A 186 -10.81 -1.04 18.29
CA VAL A 186 -9.42 -1.51 18.11
C VAL A 186 -8.81 -0.97 16.82
N ALA A 187 -9.57 -0.94 15.72
CA ALA A 187 -9.14 -0.38 14.44
C ALA A 187 -8.87 1.13 14.57
N PHE A 188 -9.71 1.86 15.30
CA PHE A 188 -9.49 3.28 15.58
C PHE A 188 -8.18 3.51 16.33
N LYS A 189 -7.90 2.71 17.36
CA LYS A 189 -6.64 2.78 18.10
C LYS A 189 -5.44 2.65 17.14
N TYR A 190 -5.40 1.58 16.33
CA TYR A 190 -4.26 1.35 15.43
C TYR A 190 -4.17 2.37 14.30
N TRP A 191 -5.30 2.88 13.78
CA TRP A 191 -5.28 3.98 12.82
C TRP A 191 -4.72 5.27 13.43
N ALA A 192 -5.10 5.60 14.66
CA ALA A 192 -4.59 6.77 15.38
C ALA A 192 -3.09 6.61 15.67
N GLU A 193 -2.66 5.42 16.08
CA GLU A 193 -1.25 5.08 16.29
C GLU A 193 -0.46 5.27 15.00
N TYR A 194 -0.91 4.67 13.90
CA TYR A 194 -0.29 4.82 12.58
C TYR A 194 -0.22 6.27 12.05
N THR A 195 -1.19 7.11 12.43
CA THR A 195 -1.36 8.47 11.90
C THR A 195 -0.60 9.53 12.71
N PHE A 196 -0.57 9.38 14.04
CA PHE A 196 -0.08 10.41 14.95
C PHE A 196 1.22 10.04 15.67
N PHE A 197 1.61 8.76 15.73
CA PHE A 197 2.88 8.37 16.34
C PHE A 197 4.02 8.46 15.33
N ASP A 198 5.13 9.03 15.78
CA ASP A 198 6.39 9.02 15.04
C ASP A 198 7.08 7.67 15.26
N TYR A 199 7.30 6.94 14.18
CA TYR A 199 8.08 5.70 14.20
C TYR A 199 9.49 5.96 13.68
N GLN A 200 10.48 5.25 14.23
CA GLN A 200 11.84 5.33 13.70
C GLN A 200 11.87 4.79 12.27
N MET A 201 12.42 5.59 11.35
CA MET A 201 12.61 5.19 9.95
C MET A 201 13.68 4.11 9.89
N ASP A 202 13.42 3.06 9.12
CA ASP A 202 14.39 2.00 8.89
C ASP A 202 15.45 2.53 7.91
N SER A 203 16.35 3.39 8.39
CA SER A 203 17.43 3.89 7.56
C SER A 203 18.33 2.71 7.18
N VAL A 204 18.60 2.54 5.88
CA VAL A 204 19.59 1.58 5.34
C VAL A 204 20.95 1.71 6.06
N ASN A 205 21.23 2.92 6.57
CA ASN A 205 22.43 3.24 7.35
C ASN A 205 22.47 2.62 8.75
N ALA A 206 21.34 2.30 9.38
CA ALA A 206 21.34 1.67 10.71
C ALA A 206 21.83 0.22 10.63
N SER A 207 21.33 -0.56 9.67
CA SER A 207 21.79 -1.94 9.44
C SER A 207 23.24 -1.98 8.97
N TYR A 208 23.68 -1.04 8.12
CA TYR A 208 25.07 -0.96 7.67
C TYR A 208 26.01 -0.51 8.81
N LYS A 209 25.59 0.45 9.65
CA LYS A 209 26.34 0.86 10.85
C LYS A 209 26.43 -0.26 11.89
N LEU A 210 25.37 -1.04 12.07
CA LEU A 210 25.32 -2.15 13.03
C LEU A 210 26.17 -3.34 12.55
N PHE A 211 26.18 -3.59 11.24
CA PHE A 211 27.09 -4.56 10.61
C PHE A 211 28.54 -4.11 10.69
N LEU A 212 28.84 -2.85 10.35
CA LEU A 212 30.18 -2.26 10.49
C LEU A 212 30.65 -2.23 11.95
N SER A 213 29.79 -1.89 12.91
CA SER A 213 30.16 -1.86 14.33
C SER A 213 30.41 -3.25 14.90
N ASN A 214 29.70 -4.28 14.42
CA ASN A 214 29.95 -5.66 14.83
C ASN A 214 31.24 -6.22 14.22
N GLU A 215 31.53 -5.94 12.94
CA GLU A 215 32.74 -6.40 12.25
C GLU A 215 34.01 -5.67 12.73
N LEU A 216 33.91 -4.37 13.08
CA LEU A 216 35.02 -3.58 13.65
C LEU A 216 35.17 -3.78 15.17
N GLY A 217 34.11 -4.13 15.88
CA GLY A 217 34.11 -4.38 17.33
C GLY A 217 34.62 -5.77 17.72
N GLN A 218 34.39 -6.81 16.89
CA GLN A 218 34.85 -8.17 17.19
C GLN A 218 36.36 -8.42 16.96
N ASN A 219 37.05 -7.54 16.22
CA ASN A 219 38.48 -7.69 15.95
C ASN A 219 39.41 -6.97 16.95
N SER A 220 38.89 -6.23 17.95
CA SER A 220 39.72 -5.49 18.92
C SER A 220 40.00 -6.21 20.24
N GLU A 221 39.39 -7.36 20.53
CA GLU A 221 39.47 -7.97 21.87
C GLU A 221 40.15 -9.35 21.95
N ASN A 222 40.79 -9.83 20.88
CA ASN A 222 41.54 -11.10 20.91
C ASN A 222 42.83 -11.07 20.09
N GLN A 223 43.85 -10.33 20.55
CA GLN A 223 45.26 -10.70 20.30
C GLN A 223 46.17 -10.25 21.45
N PRO A 224 46.60 -11.17 22.34
CA PRO A 224 47.78 -10.94 23.15
C PRO A 224 49.02 -11.19 22.29
N GLY A 225 49.68 -10.09 21.91
CA GLY A 225 51.10 -10.04 21.56
C GLY A 225 51.52 -10.56 20.19
N LEU A 226 51.80 -9.64 19.25
CA LEU A 226 52.98 -9.77 18.40
C LEU A 226 53.40 -8.41 17.81
N GLN A 227 54.62 -8.02 18.20
CA GLN A 227 55.62 -7.20 17.50
C GLN A 227 55.16 -6.06 16.57
N ARG A 228 55.57 -4.87 17.00
CA ARG A 228 55.97 -3.71 16.19
C ARG A 228 56.67 -4.16 14.89
N ILE A 229 55.93 -4.18 13.78
CA ILE A 229 56.49 -4.23 12.42
C ILE A 229 56.30 -2.86 11.79
N GLU A 230 57.38 -2.40 11.19
CA GLU A 230 57.61 -1.07 10.66
C GLU A 230 56.57 -0.62 9.64
N LEU A 231 56.19 0.65 9.78
CA LEU A 231 55.43 1.41 8.80
C LEU A 231 56.37 1.73 7.61
N ASN A 232 56.54 0.81 6.67
CA ASN A 232 57.19 1.08 5.39
C ASN A 232 56.54 0.28 4.26
N ASN A 233 56.21 1.00 3.18
CA ASN A 233 55.74 0.54 1.87
C ASN A 233 54.24 0.18 1.73
N TYR A 234 53.40 1.20 1.61
CA TYR A 234 52.27 1.15 0.69
C TYR A 234 52.60 2.01 -0.53
N PRO A 235 52.61 1.48 -1.77
CA PRO A 235 52.67 2.32 -2.95
C PRO A 235 51.33 3.04 -3.11
N SER A 236 51.37 4.37 -3.19
CA SER A 236 50.23 5.22 -3.51
C SER A 236 49.71 4.91 -4.93
N PRO A 237 48.38 4.88 -5.17
CA PRO A 237 47.86 4.87 -6.53
C PRO A 237 48.08 6.26 -7.14
N ILE A 238 49.05 6.35 -8.04
CA ILE A 238 49.36 7.57 -8.80
C ILE A 238 48.23 7.89 -9.78
N LEU A 239 47.76 9.13 -9.69
CA LEU A 239 47.00 9.85 -10.68
C LEU A 239 47.82 10.10 -11.98
N THR A 240 47.19 9.84 -13.14
CA THR A 240 47.34 10.51 -14.47
C THR A 240 48.68 10.33 -15.23
N PRO A 241 48.82 10.63 -16.56
CA PRO A 241 47.91 11.25 -17.54
C PRO A 241 47.81 10.58 -18.95
N GLU A 242 46.94 11.17 -19.76
CA GLU A 242 46.70 11.09 -21.20
C GLU A 242 47.93 11.30 -22.11
N HIS A 243 48.07 10.56 -23.23
CA HIS A 243 48.45 11.17 -24.53
C HIS A 243 48.19 10.29 -25.79
N SER A 244 47.24 10.79 -26.58
CA SER A 244 46.99 10.72 -28.04
C SER A 244 48.11 10.23 -28.98
N LYS A 245 47.73 9.45 -30.02
CA LYS A 245 47.99 9.82 -31.44
C LYS A 245 47.14 9.08 -32.50
N LYS A 246 46.28 9.90 -33.10
CA LYS A 246 45.54 9.96 -34.38
C LYS A 246 46.24 9.43 -35.66
N HIS A 247 45.49 8.75 -36.55
CA HIS A 247 45.46 8.81 -38.05
C HIS A 247 44.78 7.54 -38.62
N ARG A 248 43.97 7.48 -39.70
CA ARG A 248 43.54 8.38 -40.79
C ARG A 248 42.35 7.67 -41.50
N LYS A 249 41.30 8.39 -41.92
CA LYS A 249 40.27 7.92 -42.88
C LYS A 249 40.88 7.89 -44.30
N PRO A 250 40.36 7.05 -45.22
CA PRO A 250 39.59 7.64 -46.31
C PRO A 250 38.34 6.83 -46.73
N GLU A 251 37.32 7.56 -47.14
CA GLU A 251 36.27 7.19 -48.12
C GLU A 251 36.63 7.96 -49.43
N PRO A 252 35.99 7.77 -50.61
CA PRO A 252 34.76 7.01 -50.94
C PRO A 252 34.82 6.22 -52.29
N THR A 253 33.81 5.39 -52.57
CA THR A 253 33.20 5.25 -53.92
C THR A 253 31.82 4.57 -53.83
N SER A 254 30.78 5.35 -54.16
CA SER A 254 29.49 4.94 -54.76
C SER A 254 29.69 4.88 -56.32
N PRO A 255 28.75 4.56 -57.25
CA PRO A 255 27.31 4.23 -57.14
C PRO A 255 26.79 3.11 -58.08
N THR A 256 25.60 2.56 -57.80
CA THR A 256 24.52 2.20 -58.77
C THR A 256 23.31 1.71 -57.97
N GLU A 257 22.24 2.48 -57.72
CA GLU A 257 21.16 2.98 -58.60
C GLU A 257 20.22 1.90 -59.16
N HIS A 258 18.91 2.21 -59.11
CA HIS A 258 17.75 1.58 -59.79
C HIS A 258 17.11 0.31 -59.13
N THR A 259 15.81 0.19 -58.82
CA THR A 259 14.62 1.04 -59.08
C THR A 259 13.33 0.53 -58.40
N LEU A 260 12.35 1.46 -58.30
CA LEU A 260 10.87 1.32 -58.35
C LEU A 260 10.14 0.68 -57.14
N ARG A 261 9.27 1.40 -56.39
CA ARG A 261 7.86 1.82 -56.68
C ARG A 261 6.93 0.57 -56.70
N LEU A 262 5.68 0.52 -56.24
CA LEU A 262 4.58 1.41 -55.80
C LEU A 262 3.47 0.40 -55.35
N PHE A 263 2.60 0.73 -54.38
CA PHE A 263 1.17 0.31 -54.21
C PHE A 263 0.83 -1.21 -54.27
N ASP A 264 0.10 -1.80 -53.33
CA ASP A 264 -1.24 -1.48 -52.80
C ASP A 264 -1.39 -1.86 -51.32
#